data_AF-R5N5Y5-F1
#
_entry.id   AF-R5N5Y5-F1
#
_cell.length_a   1.000
_cell.length_b   1.000
_cell.length_c   1.000
_cell.angle_alpha   90.00
_cell.angle_beta   90.00
_cell.angle_gamma   90.00
#
_symmetry.space_group_name_H-M   'P 1'
#
loop_
_entity.id
_entity.type
_entity.pdbx_description
1 polymer ?
#
loop_
_entity_poly.entity_id
_entity_poly.type
_entity_poly.pdbx_seq_one_letter_code
_entity_poly.pdbx_strand_id
1 'polypeptide(L)'
;MEGVAEELYHCGFEGVNVTFTSDIKEALTGAKYIVNSGGAARKAGMTREDLLKGNAAIAEEFGKNVKQYCPDVKHIVVIFNPADITGLITLLYSGLKPSQVTTLAALDSTRLRSELAKHFGVSMDAVENCRTYGGHGEQMAVFASTAKVNGKPLIDMIGTDALTKEQWAEIQQKVTKGGANIINLRGRSSFQSPAYVSIEMIGAAMGGKAFRWPAGTYISNDKYDHIMMAWETSITADGCHCAALNGTAEEQAALDKSYAHLCELRDEVIAMGVLPAISEWNKLNPNIK
;
A
#
# COMPACT_ATOMS: atom_id res chain seq x y z
N MET A 1 -4.89 -23.02 8.73
CA MET A 1 -5.72 -21.97 9.36
C MET A 1 -5.95 -22.31 10.82
N GLU A 2 -6.49 -23.50 11.12
CA GLU A 2 -6.70 -23.99 12.50
C GLU A 2 -5.48 -23.81 13.41
N GLY A 3 -4.29 -24.28 13.03
CA GLY A 3 -3.09 -24.11 13.86
C GLY A 3 -2.72 -22.65 14.19
N VAL A 4 -3.03 -21.69 13.31
CA VAL A 4 -2.83 -20.26 13.61
C VAL A 4 -3.86 -19.77 14.62
N ALA A 5 -5.12 -20.21 14.50
CA ALA A 5 -6.16 -19.88 15.46
C ALA A 5 -5.83 -20.43 16.86
N GLU A 6 -5.37 -21.69 16.95
CA GLU A 6 -4.92 -22.29 18.20
C GLU A 6 -3.78 -21.49 18.86
N GLU A 7 -2.77 -21.06 18.09
CA GLU A 7 -1.73 -20.18 18.63
C GLU A 7 -2.27 -18.84 19.14
N LEU A 8 -3.26 -18.23 18.45
CA LEU A 8 -3.92 -17.00 18.92
C LEU A 8 -4.75 -17.23 20.19
N TYR A 9 -5.40 -18.39 20.33
CA TYR A 9 -6.10 -18.76 21.56
C TYR A 9 -5.12 -18.89 22.74
N HIS A 10 -3.95 -19.48 22.51
CA HIS A 10 -2.90 -19.62 23.53
C HIS A 10 -2.28 -18.29 23.97
N CYS A 11 -2.44 -17.20 23.22
CA CYS A 11 -2.01 -15.87 23.66
C CYS A 11 -2.84 -15.33 24.83
N GLY A 12 -4.05 -15.85 25.08
CA GLY A 12 -4.87 -15.46 26.22
C GLY A 12 -5.37 -14.01 26.17
N PHE A 13 -5.72 -13.50 24.99
CA PHE A 13 -6.23 -12.14 24.86
C PHE A 13 -7.57 -11.95 25.61
N GLU A 14 -7.61 -11.01 26.55
CA GLU A 14 -8.81 -10.67 27.29
C GLU A 14 -9.83 -9.93 26.41
N GLY A 15 -11.10 -10.33 26.46
CA GLY A 15 -12.20 -9.62 25.80
C GLY A 15 -12.26 -9.74 24.27
N VAL A 16 -11.50 -10.65 23.66
CA VAL A 16 -11.49 -10.89 22.21
C VAL A 16 -12.12 -12.25 21.88
N ASN A 17 -13.07 -12.26 20.95
CA ASN A 17 -13.66 -13.48 20.40
C ASN A 17 -13.06 -13.76 19.02
N VAL A 18 -12.02 -14.60 18.96
CA VAL A 18 -11.38 -14.98 17.69
C VAL A 18 -12.14 -16.16 17.05
N THR A 19 -12.63 -15.97 15.83
CA THR A 19 -13.21 -17.03 14.99
C THR A 19 -12.32 -17.27 13.76
N PHE A 20 -12.42 -18.45 13.16
CA PHE A 20 -11.75 -18.78 11.91
C PHE A 20 -12.68 -19.62 11.04
N THR A 21 -12.59 -19.47 9.72
CA THR A 21 -13.39 -20.23 8.76
C THR A 21 -12.68 -20.27 7.40
N SER A 22 -13.05 -21.26 6.58
CA SER A 22 -12.72 -21.32 5.16
C SER A 22 -13.87 -20.86 4.27
N ASP A 23 -15.05 -20.55 4.84
CA ASP A 23 -16.22 -20.06 4.12
C ASP A 23 -16.20 -18.52 4.06
N ILE A 24 -16.14 -17.97 2.85
CA ILE A 24 -16.01 -16.53 2.64
C ILE A 24 -17.27 -15.76 3.07
N LYS A 25 -18.46 -16.37 2.96
CA LYS A 25 -19.71 -15.74 3.38
C LYS A 25 -19.72 -15.63 4.90
N GLU A 26 -19.34 -16.69 5.61
CA GLU A 26 -19.22 -16.67 7.07
C GLU A 26 -18.18 -15.64 7.52
N ALA A 27 -16.99 -15.60 6.89
CA ALA A 27 -15.93 -14.66 7.24
C ALA A 27 -16.33 -13.18 7.05
N LEU A 28 -17.11 -12.88 6.01
CA LEU A 28 -17.47 -11.50 5.66
C LEU A 28 -18.78 -11.02 6.27
N THR A 29 -19.72 -11.92 6.61
CA THR A 29 -21.02 -11.52 7.15
C THR A 29 -20.85 -10.68 8.42
N GLY A 30 -21.28 -9.41 8.36
CA GLY A 30 -21.18 -8.47 9.48
C GLY A 30 -19.81 -7.80 9.67
N ALA A 31 -18.82 -8.09 8.82
CA ALA A 31 -17.49 -7.48 8.89
C ALA A 31 -17.57 -5.95 8.69
N LYS A 32 -16.91 -5.19 9.57
CA LYS A 32 -16.81 -3.72 9.48
C LYS A 32 -15.46 -3.21 9.04
N TYR A 33 -14.42 -4.02 9.19
CA TYR A 33 -13.04 -3.67 8.89
C TYR A 33 -12.36 -4.91 8.33
N ILE A 34 -11.66 -4.78 7.21
CA ILE A 34 -11.01 -5.92 6.56
C ILE A 34 -9.55 -5.58 6.26
N VAL A 35 -8.67 -6.53 6.55
CA VAL A 35 -7.29 -6.53 6.07
C VAL A 35 -7.11 -7.77 5.21
N ASN A 36 -6.79 -7.58 3.93
CA ASN A 36 -6.68 -8.69 2.98
C ASN A 36 -5.23 -8.85 2.48
N SER A 37 -4.62 -9.97 2.85
CA SER A 37 -3.31 -10.42 2.37
C SER A 37 -3.38 -11.68 1.50
N GLY A 38 -4.58 -12.11 1.09
CA GLY A 38 -4.89 -13.39 0.46
C GLY A 38 -4.53 -13.50 -1.03
N GLY A 39 -3.37 -12.98 -1.45
CA GLY A 39 -2.89 -13.14 -2.82
C GLY A 39 -2.24 -14.49 -3.08
N ALA A 40 -2.13 -14.86 -4.35
CA ALA A 40 -1.35 -15.99 -4.81
C ALA A 40 0.14 -15.75 -4.57
N ALA A 41 0.80 -16.72 -3.92
CA ALA A 41 2.25 -16.77 -3.86
C ALA A 41 2.82 -17.14 -5.24
N ARG A 42 3.93 -16.50 -5.64
CA ARG A 42 4.65 -16.86 -6.85
C ARG A 42 5.12 -18.32 -6.77
N LYS A 43 4.73 -19.15 -7.73
CA LYS A 43 5.18 -20.54 -7.86
C LYS A 43 6.29 -20.65 -8.92
N ALA A 44 7.14 -21.67 -8.81
CA ALA A 44 8.15 -21.97 -9.82
C ALA A 44 7.46 -22.19 -11.19
N GLY A 45 7.97 -21.53 -12.23
CA GLY A 45 7.42 -21.61 -13.60
C GLY A 45 6.31 -20.60 -13.93
N MET A 46 5.76 -19.86 -12.96
CA MET A 46 4.79 -18.78 -13.27
C MET A 46 5.45 -17.58 -13.93
N THR A 47 4.85 -17.11 -15.02
CA THR A 47 5.22 -15.83 -15.64
C THR A 47 4.75 -14.64 -14.80
N ARG A 48 5.25 -13.44 -15.10
CA ARG A 48 4.76 -12.18 -14.49
C ARG A 48 3.27 -11.99 -14.79
N GLU A 49 2.87 -12.27 -16.02
CA GLU A 49 1.50 -12.15 -16.50
C GLU A 49 0.55 -13.12 -15.78
N ASP A 50 0.95 -14.38 -15.59
CA ASP A 50 0.12 -15.36 -14.86
C ASP A 50 -0.14 -14.92 -13.43
N LEU A 51 0.89 -14.39 -12.76
CA LEU A 51 0.76 -13.89 -11.39
C LEU A 51 -0.15 -12.67 -11.31
N LEU A 52 -0.04 -11.76 -12.29
CA LEU A 52 -0.88 -10.58 -12.40
C LEU A 52 -2.35 -10.98 -12.59
N LYS A 53 -2.66 -11.84 -13.57
CA LYS A 53 -4.02 -12.34 -13.82
C LYS A 53 -4.59 -13.08 -12.62
N GLY A 54 -3.78 -13.94 -11.98
CA GLY A 54 -4.19 -14.68 -10.79
C GLY A 54 -4.57 -13.78 -9.62
N ASN A 55 -3.73 -12.80 -9.28
CA ASN A 55 -4.02 -11.87 -8.18
C ASN A 55 -5.15 -10.90 -8.52
N ALA A 56 -5.32 -10.55 -9.79
CA ALA A 56 -6.42 -9.71 -10.22
C ALA A 56 -7.77 -10.43 -10.14
N ALA A 57 -7.84 -11.72 -10.51
CA ALA A 57 -9.04 -12.54 -10.34
C ALA A 57 -9.42 -12.71 -8.85
N ILE A 58 -8.42 -12.91 -7.98
CA ILE A 58 -8.64 -12.95 -6.52
C ILE A 58 -9.21 -11.62 -6.01
N ALA A 59 -8.68 -10.49 -6.47
CA ALA A 59 -9.18 -9.17 -6.08
C ALA A 59 -10.60 -8.90 -6.58
N GLU A 60 -10.94 -9.35 -7.79
CA GLU A 60 -12.28 -9.25 -8.37
C GLU A 60 -13.29 -10.07 -7.55
N GLU A 61 -12.96 -11.35 -7.29
CA GLU A 61 -13.78 -12.23 -6.47
C GLU A 61 -13.97 -11.66 -5.07
N PHE A 62 -12.90 -11.18 -4.44
CA PHE A 62 -12.97 -10.53 -3.13
C PHE A 62 -13.88 -9.30 -3.14
N GLY A 63 -13.75 -8.42 -4.14
CA GLY A 63 -14.62 -7.25 -4.30
C GLY A 63 -16.10 -7.65 -4.42
N LYS A 64 -16.42 -8.64 -5.26
CA LYS A 64 -17.80 -9.16 -5.40
C LYS A 64 -18.33 -9.74 -4.10
N ASN A 65 -17.50 -10.50 -3.37
CA ASN A 65 -17.86 -11.08 -2.08
C ASN A 65 -18.11 -9.98 -1.02
N VAL A 66 -17.30 -8.93 -0.98
CA VAL A 66 -17.55 -7.76 -0.11
C VAL A 66 -18.90 -7.12 -0.44
N LYS A 67 -19.16 -6.85 -1.73
CA LYS A 67 -20.43 -6.26 -2.19
C LYS A 67 -21.64 -7.10 -1.80
N GLN A 68 -21.49 -8.43 -1.81
CA GLN A 68 -22.57 -9.37 -1.52
C GLN A 68 -22.79 -9.58 -0.02
N TYR A 69 -21.72 -9.73 0.77
CA TYR A 69 -21.81 -10.22 2.16
C TYR A 69 -21.60 -9.14 3.22
N CYS A 70 -20.91 -8.04 2.90
CA CYS A 70 -20.70 -6.90 3.80
C CYS A 70 -20.62 -5.56 3.06
N PRO A 71 -21.66 -5.16 2.30
CA PRO A 71 -21.65 -3.90 1.57
C PRO A 71 -21.54 -2.66 2.48
N ASP A 72 -21.77 -2.81 3.78
CA ASP A 72 -21.66 -1.78 4.81
C ASP A 72 -20.35 -1.84 5.62
N VAL A 73 -19.32 -2.50 5.07
CA VAL A 73 -17.95 -2.46 5.58
C VAL A 73 -17.45 -1.00 5.58
N LYS A 74 -16.78 -0.59 6.66
CA LYS A 74 -16.31 0.78 6.83
C LYS A 74 -14.99 1.02 6.12
N HIS A 75 -14.04 0.10 6.21
CA HIS A 75 -12.72 0.24 5.59
C HIS A 75 -12.06 -1.08 5.23
N ILE A 76 -11.28 -1.09 4.15
CA ILE A 76 -10.49 -2.22 3.66
C ILE A 76 -9.03 -1.78 3.46
N VAL A 77 -8.10 -2.61 3.94
CA VAL A 77 -6.66 -2.52 3.64
C VAL A 77 -6.26 -3.73 2.79
N VAL A 78 -5.86 -3.49 1.54
CA VAL A 78 -5.36 -4.52 0.60
C VAL A 78 -3.83 -4.54 0.64
N ILE A 79 -3.22 -5.71 0.79
CA ILE A 79 -1.76 -5.86 0.97
C ILE A 79 -1.09 -6.65 -0.15
N PHE A 80 -1.81 -7.57 -0.78
CA PHE A 80 -1.20 -8.48 -1.76
C PHE A 80 -0.91 -7.77 -3.08
N ASN A 81 0.16 -8.20 -3.76
CA ASN A 81 0.70 -7.47 -4.91
C ASN A 81 0.13 -7.94 -6.26
N PRO A 82 0.15 -7.09 -7.30
CA PRO A 82 0.50 -5.67 -7.25
C PRO A 82 -0.60 -4.86 -6.55
N ALA A 83 -0.24 -4.13 -5.49
CA ALA A 83 -1.21 -3.56 -4.56
C ALA A 83 -2.04 -2.44 -5.21
N ASP A 84 -1.42 -1.66 -6.08
CA ASP A 84 -2.03 -0.69 -6.99
C ASP A 84 -3.17 -1.32 -7.84
N ILE A 85 -2.92 -2.42 -8.55
CA ILE A 85 -3.97 -3.11 -9.33
C ILE A 85 -5.01 -3.81 -8.45
N THR A 86 -4.57 -4.58 -7.45
CA THR A 86 -5.48 -5.39 -6.62
C THR A 86 -6.39 -4.52 -5.74
N GLY A 87 -5.87 -3.41 -5.23
CA GLY A 87 -6.65 -2.40 -4.52
C GLY A 87 -7.67 -1.71 -5.43
N LEU A 88 -7.27 -1.35 -6.66
CA LEU A 88 -8.15 -0.77 -7.66
C LEU A 88 -9.29 -1.72 -8.04
N ILE A 89 -8.98 -2.97 -8.37
CA ILE A 89 -9.99 -4.00 -8.70
C ILE A 89 -10.93 -4.21 -7.51
N THR A 90 -10.39 -4.34 -6.29
CA THR A 90 -11.20 -4.48 -5.07
C THR A 90 -12.17 -3.30 -4.92
N LEU A 91 -11.70 -2.06 -5.11
CA LEU A 91 -12.54 -0.86 -5.06
C LEU A 91 -13.66 -0.90 -6.11
N LEU A 92 -13.34 -1.25 -7.35
CA LEU A 92 -14.32 -1.30 -8.44
C LEU A 92 -15.41 -2.36 -8.21
N TYR A 93 -15.03 -3.56 -7.79
CA TYR A 93 -15.99 -4.65 -7.65
C TYR A 93 -16.73 -4.65 -6.31
N SER A 94 -16.16 -4.04 -5.26
CA SER A 94 -16.84 -3.89 -3.96
C SER A 94 -17.94 -2.84 -3.97
N GLY A 95 -17.89 -1.86 -4.88
CA GLY A 95 -18.86 -0.76 -4.91
C GLY A 95 -18.70 0.25 -3.78
N LEU A 96 -17.59 0.19 -3.03
CA LEU A 96 -17.31 1.10 -1.91
C LEU A 96 -16.85 2.48 -2.40
N LYS A 97 -16.91 3.48 -1.51
CA LYS A 97 -16.33 4.80 -1.82
C LYS A 97 -14.80 4.70 -1.89
N PRO A 98 -14.14 5.53 -2.72
CA PRO A 98 -12.68 5.67 -2.72
C PRO A 98 -12.04 5.80 -1.34
N SER A 99 -12.66 6.53 -0.42
CA SER A 99 -12.13 6.73 0.94
C SER A 99 -12.15 5.48 1.82
N GLN A 100 -12.81 4.39 1.40
CA GLN A 100 -12.98 3.17 2.20
C GLN A 100 -12.02 2.04 1.79
N VAL A 101 -11.23 2.22 0.73
CA VAL A 101 -10.29 1.20 0.25
C VAL A 101 -8.90 1.82 0.16
N THR A 102 -7.95 1.18 0.84
CA THR A 102 -6.55 1.59 0.84
C THR A 102 -5.64 0.39 0.60
N THR A 103 -4.42 0.64 0.16
CA THR A 103 -3.39 -0.40 0.06
C THR A 103 -2.17 -0.08 0.91
N LEU A 104 -1.46 -1.12 1.36
CA LEU A 104 -0.20 -0.93 2.08
C LEU A 104 0.88 -0.37 1.15
N ALA A 105 1.20 0.91 1.32
CA ALA A 105 2.25 1.62 0.59
C ALA A 105 3.39 2.15 1.48
N ALA A 106 3.18 2.19 2.79
CA ALA A 106 4.04 2.89 3.73
C ALA A 106 5.45 2.31 3.89
N LEU A 107 5.67 1.05 3.50
CA LEU A 107 6.93 0.35 3.78
C LEU A 107 8.13 1.04 3.13
N ASP A 108 7.99 1.60 1.93
CA ASP A 108 9.08 2.29 1.25
C ASP A 108 9.49 3.57 2.02
N SER A 109 8.53 4.30 2.57
CA SER A 109 8.80 5.45 3.46
C SER A 109 9.44 5.03 4.79
N THR A 110 9.00 3.93 5.40
CA THR A 110 9.64 3.42 6.64
C THR A 110 11.05 2.88 6.40
N ARG A 111 11.31 2.27 5.24
CA ARG A 111 12.64 1.84 4.81
C ARG A 111 13.56 3.03 4.60
N LEU A 112 13.09 4.08 3.94
CA LEU A 112 13.85 5.32 3.77
C LEU A 112 14.24 5.93 5.11
N ARG A 113 13.30 6.01 6.06
CA ARG A 113 13.57 6.44 7.44
C ARG A 113 14.65 5.60 8.11
N SER A 114 14.56 4.28 7.98
CA SER A 114 15.55 3.35 8.53
C SER A 114 16.94 3.53 7.92
N GLU A 115 17.05 3.63 6.59
CA GLU A 115 18.36 3.77 5.93
C GLU A 115 19.02 5.12 6.22
N LEU A 116 18.24 6.21 6.29
CA LEU A 116 18.74 7.51 6.73
C LEU A 116 19.22 7.48 8.18
N ALA A 117 18.45 6.88 9.09
CA ALA A 117 18.83 6.77 10.50
C ALA A 117 20.15 6.00 10.68
N LYS A 118 20.32 4.91 9.93
CA LYS A 118 21.58 4.13 9.91
C LYS A 118 22.74 4.95 9.35
N HIS A 119 22.54 5.67 8.25
CA HIS A 119 23.58 6.50 7.63
C HIS A 119 24.10 7.57 8.59
N PHE A 120 23.18 8.29 9.25
CA PHE A 120 23.54 9.38 10.15
C PHE A 120 23.88 8.92 11.58
N GLY A 121 23.72 7.64 11.91
CA GLY A 121 23.98 7.11 13.25
C GLY A 121 23.04 7.69 14.31
N VAL A 122 21.79 7.98 13.96
CA VAL A 122 20.80 8.61 14.84
C VAL A 122 19.62 7.68 15.11
N SER A 123 18.83 8.00 16.14
CA SER A 123 17.53 7.34 16.35
C SER A 123 16.64 7.51 15.12
N MET A 124 15.82 6.50 14.78
CA MET A 124 14.79 6.67 13.76
C MET A 124 13.84 7.83 14.09
N ASP A 125 13.63 8.13 15.37
CA ASP A 125 12.81 9.27 15.83
C ASP A 125 13.38 10.65 15.49
N ALA A 126 14.68 10.74 15.25
CA ALA A 126 15.30 11.95 14.72
C ALA A 126 15.14 12.11 13.19
N VAL A 127 14.68 11.06 12.50
CA VAL A 127 14.40 11.10 11.07
C VAL A 127 12.90 11.23 10.86
N GLU A 128 12.50 12.40 10.39
CA GLU A 128 11.11 12.81 10.33
C GLU A 128 10.63 12.87 8.89
N ASN A 129 9.33 12.60 8.71
CA ASN A 129 8.59 12.88 7.48
C ASN A 129 9.22 12.33 6.18
N CYS A 130 9.82 11.15 6.22
CA CYS A 130 10.22 10.44 5.00
C CYS A 130 8.98 10.06 4.19
N ARG A 131 8.99 10.37 2.90
CA ARG A 131 7.86 10.14 1.99
C ARG A 131 8.31 9.58 0.65
N THR A 132 7.56 8.58 0.22
CA THR A 132 7.63 7.96 -1.10
C THR A 132 6.20 7.86 -1.64
N TYR A 133 5.96 8.36 -2.85
CA TYR A 133 4.65 8.38 -3.49
C TYR A 133 4.69 7.62 -4.82
N GLY A 134 3.53 7.44 -5.45
CA GLY A 134 3.41 6.71 -6.71
C GLY A 134 3.33 5.20 -6.53
N GLY A 135 4.01 4.45 -7.40
CA GLY A 135 4.16 3.00 -7.30
C GLY A 135 5.07 2.57 -6.14
N HIS A 136 5.39 1.28 -6.12
CA HIS A 136 6.26 0.67 -5.10
C HIS A 136 7.61 0.25 -5.67
N GLY A 137 8.62 0.20 -4.80
CA GLY A 137 9.95 -0.30 -5.17
C GLY A 137 10.60 0.52 -6.29
N GLU A 138 10.86 -0.10 -7.45
CA GLU A 138 11.54 0.58 -8.58
C GLU A 138 10.74 1.73 -9.16
N GLN A 139 9.43 1.75 -8.91
CA GLN A 139 8.51 2.73 -9.44
C GLN A 139 8.12 3.79 -8.41
N MET A 140 8.74 3.82 -7.22
CA MET A 140 8.43 4.85 -6.23
C MET A 140 9.08 6.20 -6.59
N ALA A 141 8.40 7.29 -6.28
CA ALA A 141 8.97 8.63 -6.31
C ALA A 141 9.37 9.06 -4.90
N VAL A 142 10.67 9.28 -4.66
CA VAL A 142 11.18 9.71 -3.35
C VAL A 142 11.10 11.22 -3.23
N PHE A 143 10.36 11.72 -2.23
CA PHE A 143 10.22 13.15 -1.97
C PHE A 143 11.14 13.55 -0.81
N ALA A 144 12.44 13.68 -1.08
CA ALA A 144 13.46 14.03 -0.09
C ALA A 144 13.23 15.41 0.54
N SER A 145 12.59 16.35 -0.18
CA SER A 145 12.23 17.69 0.31
C SER A 145 11.33 17.66 1.55
N THR A 146 10.59 16.57 1.76
CA THR A 146 9.69 16.40 2.90
C THR A 146 10.42 16.01 4.19
N ALA A 147 11.59 15.37 4.08
CA ALA A 147 12.25 14.72 5.19
C ALA A 147 13.19 15.66 5.97
N LYS A 148 13.36 15.37 7.27
CA LYS A 148 14.33 16.04 8.13
C LYS A 148 15.14 15.02 8.93
N VAL A 149 16.38 15.37 9.25
CA VAL A 149 17.24 14.60 10.16
C VAL A 149 17.75 15.55 11.25
N ASN A 150 17.44 15.25 12.52
CA ASN A 150 17.67 16.15 13.66
C ASN A 150 17.12 17.57 13.41
N GLY A 151 15.93 17.66 12.82
CA GLY A 151 15.28 18.94 12.47
C GLY A 151 15.86 19.67 11.26
N LYS A 152 17.01 19.27 10.70
CA LYS A 152 17.57 19.88 9.48
C LYS A 152 16.97 19.22 8.22
N PRO A 153 16.52 19.98 7.21
CA PRO A 153 15.99 19.43 5.96
C PRO A 153 16.99 18.52 5.26
N LEU A 154 16.52 17.36 4.78
CA LEU A 154 17.36 16.39 4.08
C LEU A 154 17.93 16.97 2.77
N ILE A 155 17.15 17.80 2.07
CA ILE A 155 17.58 18.43 0.82
C ILE A 155 18.81 19.35 1.01
N ASP A 156 18.98 19.94 2.19
CA ASP A 156 20.14 20.78 2.55
C ASP A 156 21.38 19.94 2.96
N MET A 157 21.25 18.62 2.98
CA MET A 157 22.33 17.68 3.29
C MET A 157 22.81 16.93 2.05
N ILE A 158 21.93 16.65 1.09
CA ILE A 158 22.25 15.90 -0.11
C ILE A 158 23.29 16.66 -0.95
N GLY A 159 24.39 15.99 -1.30
CA GLY A 159 25.50 16.56 -2.04
C GLY A 159 26.50 17.36 -1.18
N THR A 160 26.39 17.28 0.15
CA THR A 160 27.39 17.82 1.09
C THR A 160 28.26 16.68 1.65
N ASP A 161 29.27 17.01 2.44
CA ASP A 161 30.12 16.01 3.12
C ASP A 161 29.32 15.13 4.10
N ALA A 162 28.17 15.60 4.60
CA ALA A 162 27.32 14.83 5.49
C ALA A 162 26.54 13.71 4.76
N LEU A 163 26.25 13.91 3.47
CA LEU A 163 25.55 12.95 2.62
C LEU A 163 25.89 13.26 1.16
N THR A 164 26.89 12.57 0.62
CA THR A 164 27.28 12.78 -0.78
C THR A 164 26.18 12.29 -1.73
N LYS A 165 26.24 12.69 -3.00
CA LYS A 165 25.26 12.26 -4.00
C LYS A 165 25.29 10.75 -4.21
N GLU A 166 26.47 10.14 -4.11
CA GLU A 166 26.70 8.71 -4.24
C GLU A 166 26.07 7.96 -3.06
N GLN A 167 26.31 8.42 -1.83
CA GLN A 167 25.69 7.84 -0.63
C GLN A 167 24.17 7.96 -0.65
N TRP A 168 23.64 9.10 -1.14
CA TRP A 168 22.20 9.27 -1.33
C TRP A 168 21.64 8.28 -2.35
N ALA A 169 22.31 8.10 -3.49
CA ALA A 169 21.91 7.12 -4.50
C ALA A 169 21.95 5.68 -3.94
N GLU A 170 22.94 5.34 -3.12
CA GLU A 170 23.00 4.04 -2.44
C GLU A 170 21.84 3.83 -1.46
N ILE A 171 21.47 4.86 -0.69
CA ILE A 171 20.30 4.81 0.20
C ILE A 171 19.04 4.56 -0.61
N GLN A 172 18.82 5.31 -1.70
CA GLN A 172 17.66 5.11 -2.58
C GLN A 172 17.63 3.68 -3.13
N GLN A 173 18.77 3.14 -3.57
CA GLN A 173 18.88 1.77 -4.06
C GLN A 173 18.55 0.73 -2.97
N LYS A 174 19.04 0.93 -1.73
CA LYS A 174 18.72 0.04 -0.59
C LYS A 174 17.23 0.04 -0.26
N VAL A 175 16.57 1.19 -0.34
CA VAL A 175 15.11 1.30 -0.16
C VAL A 175 14.37 0.53 -1.25
N THR A 176 14.69 0.79 -2.52
CA THR A 176 14.10 0.13 -3.69
C THR A 176 14.25 -1.39 -3.63
N LYS A 177 15.44 -1.88 -3.23
CA LYS A 177 15.74 -3.31 -3.11
C LYS A 177 15.40 -3.89 -1.73
N GLY A 178 14.72 -3.13 -0.86
CA GLY A 178 14.45 -3.53 0.53
C GLY A 178 13.68 -4.85 0.63
N GLY A 179 12.68 -5.08 -0.23
CA GLY A 179 11.94 -6.34 -0.27
C GLY A 179 12.82 -7.54 -0.62
N ALA A 180 13.65 -7.41 -1.67
CA ALA A 180 14.59 -8.44 -2.09
C ALA A 180 15.66 -8.72 -1.02
N ASN A 181 16.14 -7.68 -0.34
CA ASN A 181 17.10 -7.83 0.76
C ASN A 181 16.52 -8.64 1.91
N ILE A 182 15.25 -8.43 2.28
CA ILE A 182 14.61 -9.26 3.32
C ILE A 182 14.49 -10.73 2.89
N ILE A 183 14.16 -10.99 1.64
CA ILE A 183 14.12 -12.37 1.10
C ILE A 183 15.50 -13.02 1.23
N ASN A 184 16.57 -12.31 0.85
CA ASN A 184 17.94 -12.80 0.96
C ASN A 184 18.32 -13.11 2.41
N LEU A 185 17.96 -12.24 3.35
CA LEU A 185 18.32 -12.39 4.77
C LEU A 185 17.50 -13.45 5.51
N ARG A 186 16.21 -13.64 5.15
CA ARG A 186 15.27 -14.50 5.89
C ARG A 186 14.88 -15.79 5.17
N GLY A 187 15.28 -15.93 3.91
CA GLY A 187 14.82 -17.00 3.02
C GLY A 187 13.33 -16.91 2.64
N ARG A 188 12.66 -15.80 2.96
CA ARG A 188 11.22 -15.56 2.68
C ARG A 188 10.90 -14.08 2.69
N SER A 189 9.78 -13.70 2.07
CA SER A 189 9.29 -12.31 2.05
C SER A 189 9.01 -11.76 3.46
N SER A 190 9.08 -10.44 3.59
CA SER A 190 8.69 -9.74 4.83
C SER A 190 7.23 -10.03 5.20
N PHE A 191 6.97 -10.36 6.46
CA PHE A 191 5.61 -10.57 6.97
C PHE A 191 5.32 -9.74 8.24
N GLN A 192 6.32 -9.52 9.10
CA GLN A 192 6.15 -8.77 10.35
C GLN A 192 5.85 -7.28 10.12
N SER A 193 6.71 -6.58 9.37
CA SER A 193 6.52 -5.16 9.07
C SER A 193 5.25 -4.88 8.25
N PRO A 194 4.91 -5.62 7.17
CA PRO A 194 3.64 -5.39 6.49
C PRO A 194 2.44 -5.68 7.38
N ALA A 195 2.47 -6.74 8.20
CA ALA A 195 1.37 -7.02 9.13
C ALA A 195 1.17 -5.87 10.13
N TYR A 196 2.22 -5.45 10.83
CA TYR A 196 2.12 -4.39 11.84
C TYR A 196 1.60 -3.08 11.22
N VAL A 197 2.18 -2.64 10.11
CA VAL A 197 1.82 -1.36 9.49
C VAL A 197 0.39 -1.40 8.92
N SER A 198 -0.06 -2.53 8.37
CA SER A 198 -1.45 -2.67 7.93
C SER A 198 -2.45 -2.71 9.09
N ILE A 199 -2.07 -3.27 10.25
CA ILE A 199 -2.90 -3.18 11.45
C ILE A 199 -2.93 -1.75 12.01
N GLU A 200 -1.85 -0.97 11.91
CA GLU A 200 -1.91 0.48 12.22
C GLU A 200 -2.90 1.22 11.30
N MET A 201 -2.91 0.90 9.99
CA MET A 201 -3.88 1.48 9.04
C MET A 201 -5.33 1.17 9.43
N ILE A 202 -5.64 -0.10 9.72
CA ILE A 202 -7.02 -0.48 10.09
C ILE A 202 -7.39 0.05 11.47
N GLY A 203 -6.46 0.08 12.43
CA GLY A 203 -6.67 0.67 13.75
C GLY A 203 -7.01 2.16 13.68
N ALA A 204 -6.38 2.89 12.75
CA ALA A 204 -6.74 4.28 12.47
C ALA A 204 -8.15 4.41 11.89
N ALA A 205 -8.52 3.54 10.94
CA ALA A 205 -9.88 3.48 10.38
C ALA A 205 -10.96 3.09 11.42
N MET A 206 -10.56 2.39 12.48
CA MET A 206 -11.41 2.04 13.62
C MET A 206 -11.58 3.20 14.63
N GLY A 207 -10.98 4.36 14.38
CA GLY A 207 -11.02 5.52 15.27
C GLY A 207 -9.88 5.59 16.29
N GLY A 208 -8.85 4.78 16.12
CA GLY A 208 -7.59 4.91 16.86
C GLY A 208 -6.76 6.11 16.40
N LYS A 209 -5.46 6.07 16.72
CA LYS A 209 -4.51 7.11 16.28
C LYS A 209 -4.47 7.16 14.74
N ALA A 210 -4.55 8.37 14.19
CA ALA A 210 -4.48 8.57 12.75
C ALA A 210 -3.22 7.94 12.13
N PHE A 211 -3.39 7.26 10.99
CA PHE A 211 -2.27 6.69 10.26
C PHE A 211 -1.52 7.80 9.53
N ARG A 212 -0.20 7.88 9.76
CA ARG A 212 0.63 9.04 9.41
C ARG A 212 1.59 8.82 8.23
N TRP A 213 1.52 7.66 7.58
CA TRP A 213 2.39 7.30 6.46
C TRP A 213 1.58 7.30 5.16
N PRO A 214 2.25 7.41 4.00
CA PRO A 214 1.59 7.20 2.72
C PRO A 214 0.86 5.85 2.67
N ALA A 215 -0.40 5.90 2.23
CA ALA A 215 -1.18 4.73 1.87
C ALA A 215 -1.47 4.78 0.36
N GLY A 216 -1.63 3.62 -0.26
CA GLY A 216 -2.19 3.59 -1.60
C GLY A 216 -3.68 3.90 -1.52
N THR A 217 -4.13 4.79 -2.39
CA THR A 217 -5.51 5.27 -2.43
C THR A 217 -5.89 5.59 -3.87
N TYR A 218 -7.19 5.65 -4.14
CA TYR A 218 -7.68 6.03 -5.46
C TYR A 218 -7.47 7.52 -5.68
N ILE A 219 -6.82 7.87 -6.79
CA ILE A 219 -6.54 9.24 -7.21
C ILE A 219 -7.22 9.46 -8.56
N SER A 220 -8.07 10.48 -8.58
CA SER A 220 -8.69 11.02 -9.79
C SER A 220 -8.82 12.54 -9.62
N ASN A 221 -7.94 13.27 -10.31
CA ASN A 221 -7.85 14.73 -10.34
C ASN A 221 -7.32 15.18 -11.71
N ASP A 222 -7.13 16.50 -11.89
CA ASP A 222 -6.74 17.09 -13.18
C ASP A 222 -5.40 16.57 -13.75
N LYS A 223 -4.51 16.03 -12.90
CA LYS A 223 -3.17 15.59 -13.29
C LYS A 223 -3.02 14.07 -13.30
N TYR A 224 -3.57 13.40 -12.29
CA TYR A 224 -3.48 11.95 -12.10
C TYR A 224 -4.89 11.39 -12.04
N ASP A 225 -5.19 10.43 -12.92
CA ASP A 225 -6.56 10.03 -13.13
C ASP A 225 -6.74 8.51 -13.24
N HIS A 226 -7.83 8.03 -12.66
CA HIS A 226 -8.23 6.62 -12.68
C HIS A 226 -7.12 5.66 -12.23
N ILE A 227 -6.50 5.92 -11.09
CA ILE A 227 -5.36 5.13 -10.61
C ILE A 227 -5.40 4.88 -9.10
N MET A 228 -4.74 3.82 -8.65
CA MET A 228 -4.41 3.63 -7.24
C MET A 228 -2.91 3.77 -7.06
N MET A 229 -2.48 4.68 -6.19
CA MET A 229 -1.06 4.98 -5.97
C MET A 229 -0.82 5.46 -4.55
N ALA A 230 0.41 5.30 -4.06
CA ALA A 230 0.84 5.86 -2.79
C ALA A 230 0.74 7.39 -2.83
N TRP A 231 0.07 7.96 -1.85
CA TRP A 231 -0.20 9.39 -1.78
C TRP A 231 0.00 9.93 -0.36
N GLU A 232 0.05 11.25 -0.18
CA GLU A 232 0.03 11.83 1.17
C GLU A 232 -1.39 11.69 1.72
N THR A 233 -1.54 10.80 2.68
CA THR A 233 -2.84 10.44 3.23
C THR A 233 -2.87 10.53 4.75
N SER A 234 -4.08 10.70 5.27
CA SER A 234 -4.41 10.49 6.67
C SER A 234 -5.60 9.53 6.73
N ILE A 235 -5.43 8.38 7.38
CA ILE A 235 -6.54 7.44 7.63
C ILE A 235 -7.08 7.73 9.03
N THR A 236 -8.39 7.91 9.11
CA THR A 236 -9.14 8.20 10.33
C THR A 236 -10.45 7.40 10.35
N ALA A 237 -11.30 7.57 11.37
CA ALA A 237 -12.60 6.91 11.44
C ALA A 237 -13.52 7.17 10.23
N ASP A 238 -13.31 8.29 9.52
CA ASP A 238 -14.08 8.68 8.33
C ASP A 238 -13.47 8.15 7.01
N GLY A 239 -12.43 7.33 7.09
CA GLY A 239 -11.71 6.73 5.97
C GLY A 239 -10.40 7.44 5.63
N CYS A 240 -9.95 7.24 4.39
CA CYS A 240 -8.73 7.80 3.83
C CYS A 240 -8.97 9.21 3.27
N HIS A 241 -8.18 10.17 3.73
CA HIS A 241 -8.17 11.56 3.25
C HIS A 241 -6.86 11.85 2.53
N CYS A 242 -6.92 12.44 1.35
CA CYS A 242 -5.74 12.82 0.56
C CYS A 242 -5.38 14.28 0.80
N ALA A 243 -4.09 14.57 0.97
CA ALA A 243 -3.55 15.92 1.00
C ALA A 243 -2.87 16.27 -0.34
N ALA A 244 -2.70 17.57 -0.60
CA ALA A 244 -1.88 18.02 -1.71
C ALA A 244 -0.40 17.65 -1.48
N LEU A 245 0.29 17.25 -2.55
CA LEU A 245 1.71 16.95 -2.49
C LEU A 245 2.52 18.23 -2.68
N ASN A 246 3.38 18.52 -1.71
CA ASN A 246 4.39 19.56 -1.80
C ASN A 246 5.74 18.88 -2.07
N GLY A 247 6.38 19.24 -3.18
CA GLY A 247 7.68 18.70 -3.60
C GLY A 247 8.33 19.58 -4.66
N THR A 248 9.59 19.29 -4.98
CA THR A 248 10.33 20.01 -6.03
C THR A 248 9.84 19.62 -7.43
N ALA A 249 10.26 20.36 -8.45
CA ALA A 249 9.94 20.03 -9.85
C ALA A 249 10.47 18.63 -10.25
N GLU A 250 11.65 18.25 -9.77
CA GLU A 250 12.26 16.94 -10.03
C GLU A 250 11.47 15.82 -9.36
N GLU A 251 11.01 16.03 -8.13
CA GLU A 251 10.18 15.06 -7.39
C GLU A 251 8.82 14.87 -8.07
N GLN A 252 8.20 15.95 -8.53
CA GLN A 252 6.96 15.89 -9.32
C GLN A 252 7.17 15.17 -10.65
N ALA A 253 8.29 15.42 -11.35
CA ALA A 253 8.61 14.71 -12.58
C ALA A 253 8.87 13.21 -12.35
N ALA A 254 9.44 12.83 -11.20
CA ALA A 254 9.59 11.43 -10.81
C ALA A 254 8.22 10.78 -10.53
N LEU A 255 7.30 11.51 -9.88
CA LEU A 255 5.93 11.06 -9.67
C LEU A 255 5.17 10.89 -10.99
N ASP A 256 5.40 11.77 -11.97
CA ASP A 256 4.79 11.68 -13.30
C ASP A 256 5.24 10.42 -14.04
N LYS A 257 6.53 10.07 -13.96
CA LYS A 257 7.07 8.82 -14.51
C LYS A 257 6.48 7.59 -13.81
N SER A 258 6.38 7.66 -12.48
CA SER A 258 5.77 6.60 -11.67
C SER A 258 4.31 6.36 -12.07
N TYR A 259 3.53 7.43 -12.18
CA TYR A 259 2.14 7.38 -12.63
C TYR A 259 2.00 6.79 -14.03
N ALA A 260 2.83 7.21 -14.99
CA ALA A 260 2.80 6.66 -16.35
C ALA A 260 3.00 5.14 -16.36
N HIS A 261 3.94 4.63 -15.54
CA HIS A 261 4.14 3.18 -15.42
C HIS A 261 2.95 2.46 -14.77
N LEU A 262 2.31 3.07 -13.77
CA LEU A 262 1.09 2.52 -13.18
C LEU A 262 -0.07 2.48 -14.19
N CYS A 263 -0.18 3.49 -15.05
CA CYS A 263 -1.15 3.49 -16.15
C CYS A 263 -0.88 2.38 -17.16
N GLU A 264 0.39 2.17 -17.55
CA GLU A 264 0.76 1.04 -18.44
C GLU A 264 0.30 -0.30 -17.84
N LEU A 265 0.52 -0.51 -16.54
CA LEU A 265 0.09 -1.73 -15.86
C LEU A 265 -1.44 -1.85 -15.78
N ARG A 266 -2.14 -0.76 -15.47
CA ARG A 266 -3.62 -0.72 -15.48
C ARG A 266 -4.16 -1.06 -16.87
N ASP A 267 -3.61 -0.46 -17.90
CA ASP A 267 -4.07 -0.62 -19.28
C ASP A 267 -3.71 -2.02 -19.82
N GLU A 268 -2.59 -2.61 -19.37
CA GLU A 268 -2.25 -4.03 -19.57
C GLU A 268 -3.34 -4.95 -19.00
N VAL A 269 -3.80 -4.70 -17.77
CA VAL A 269 -4.89 -5.46 -17.12
C VAL A 269 -6.23 -5.27 -17.84
N ILE A 270 -6.51 -4.07 -18.37
CA ILE A 270 -7.69 -3.82 -19.20
C ILE A 270 -7.60 -4.62 -20.52
N ALA A 271 -6.45 -4.57 -21.20
CA ALA A 271 -6.23 -5.28 -22.46
C ALA A 271 -6.33 -6.80 -22.30
N MET A 272 -5.97 -7.32 -21.13
CA MET A 272 -6.14 -8.73 -20.76
C MET A 272 -7.61 -9.12 -20.48
N GLY A 273 -8.54 -8.18 -20.48
CA GLY A 273 -9.97 -8.40 -20.19
C GLY A 273 -10.27 -8.62 -18.71
N VAL A 274 -9.33 -8.30 -17.83
CA VAL A 274 -9.45 -8.48 -16.39
C VAL A 274 -10.15 -7.28 -15.75
N LEU A 275 -9.86 -6.07 -16.22
CA LEU A 275 -10.62 -4.87 -15.94
C LEU A 275 -11.40 -4.45 -17.19
N PRO A 276 -12.64 -3.95 -17.06
CA PRO A 276 -13.29 -3.30 -18.19
C PRO A 276 -12.61 -1.97 -18.50
N ALA A 277 -12.94 -1.40 -19.66
CA ALA A 277 -12.48 -0.06 -20.03
C ALA A 277 -12.88 0.97 -18.96
N ILE A 278 -12.04 1.99 -18.77
CA ILE A 278 -12.23 3.05 -17.76
C ILE A 278 -13.63 3.67 -17.84
N SER A 279 -14.14 3.89 -19.06
CA SER A 279 -15.48 4.44 -19.31
C SER A 279 -16.63 3.59 -18.76
N GLU A 280 -16.37 2.35 -18.35
CA GLU A 280 -17.35 1.43 -17.78
C GLU A 280 -17.23 1.29 -16.26
N TRP A 281 -16.21 1.88 -15.63
CA TRP A 281 -15.96 1.70 -14.20
C TRP A 281 -17.11 2.22 -13.34
N ASN A 282 -17.77 3.31 -13.74
CA ASN A 282 -18.96 3.82 -13.05
C ASN A 282 -20.12 2.79 -13.01
N LYS A 283 -20.21 1.89 -14.00
CA LYS A 283 -21.21 0.81 -14.02
C LYS A 283 -20.90 -0.27 -12.96
N LEU A 284 -19.62 -0.50 -12.66
CA LEU A 284 -19.21 -1.42 -11.60
C LEU A 284 -19.35 -0.79 -10.21
N ASN A 285 -18.89 0.45 -10.09
CA ASN A 285 -18.92 1.23 -8.86
C ASN A 285 -19.38 2.68 -9.12
N PRO A 286 -20.60 3.06 -8.68
CA PRO A 286 -21.15 4.40 -8.92
C PRO A 286 -20.40 5.51 -8.17
N ASN A 287 -19.50 5.17 -7.23
CA ASN A 287 -18.65 6.14 -6.53
C ASN A 287 -17.39 6.53 -7.33
N ILE A 288 -17.18 5.92 -8.50
CA ILE A 288 -16.08 6.23 -9.42
C ILE A 288 -16.64 7.09 -10.53
N LYS A 289 -16.07 8.29 -10.70
CA LYS A 289 -16.48 9.28 -11.69
C LYS A 289 -15.51 9.29 -12.85
#